data_AF-A0A1Y3ND16-F1
#
_entry.id   AF-A0A1Y3ND16-F1
#
_cell.length_a   1.000
_cell.length_b   1.000
_cell.length_c   1.000
_cell.angle_alpha   90.00
_cell.angle_beta   90.00
_cell.angle_gamma   90.00
#
_symmetry.space_group_name_H-M   'P 1'
#
loop_
_entity.id
_entity.type
_entity.pdbx_description
1 polymer ?
#
loop_
_entity_poly.entity_id
_entity_poly.type
_entity_poly.pdbx_seq_one_letter_code
_entity_poly.pdbx_strand_id
1 'polypeptide(L)'
;MGSNINEINLNDLVFFFKLEMDDTSNTKIIGSTTDYCLGTECVLPNFRIIGNPGNYKLIIKLVTYGAYSSFDNSEIEIDIIISECNTTKYKYQEIEHKNLKSCYEAVCDPMCINGECVNNNVCDCKETHFKGKLCDEHYALERIKTIDYLIFIISIILILLSVILIIGIVIYRNNTTIKA
;
A
#
# COMPACT_ATOMS: atom_id res chain seq x y z
N MET A 1 -34.53 -48.54 -1.65
CA MET A 1 -35.14 -47.77 -0.55
C MET A 1 -35.51 -46.41 -1.12
N GLY A 2 -36.79 -46.23 -1.47
CA GLY A 2 -37.29 -44.98 -2.01
C GLY A 2 -37.69 -44.06 -0.86
N SER A 3 -36.95 -42.98 -0.67
CA SER A 3 -37.34 -41.93 0.28
C SER A 3 -38.56 -41.18 -0.26
N ASN A 4 -39.57 -40.99 0.59
CA ASN A 4 -40.76 -40.21 0.27
C ASN A 4 -40.34 -38.78 -0.12
N ILE A 5 -40.62 -38.39 -1.35
CA ILE A 5 -40.27 -37.07 -1.93
C ILE A 5 -41.06 -35.93 -1.24
N ASN A 6 -42.12 -36.26 -0.49
CA ASN A 6 -43.04 -35.31 0.11
C ASN A 6 -42.55 -34.65 1.42
N GLU A 7 -41.35 -35.00 1.92
CA GLU A 7 -40.78 -34.43 3.16
C GLU A 7 -39.53 -33.56 2.93
N ILE A 8 -39.11 -33.32 1.68
CA ILE A 8 -37.96 -32.47 1.42
C ILE A 8 -38.37 -31.01 1.62
N ASN A 9 -37.95 -30.44 2.75
CA ASN A 9 -38.10 -29.01 3.01
C ASN A 9 -37.15 -28.23 2.10
N LEU A 10 -37.69 -27.29 1.33
CA LEU A 10 -36.91 -26.44 0.42
C LEU A 10 -35.76 -25.71 1.15
N ASN A 11 -35.90 -25.48 2.46
CA ASN A 11 -34.89 -24.81 3.28
C ASN A 11 -33.65 -25.67 3.58
N ASP A 12 -33.72 -26.99 3.39
CA ASP A 12 -32.59 -27.91 3.63
C ASP A 12 -31.76 -28.16 2.37
N LEU A 13 -32.09 -27.47 1.27
CA LEU A 13 -31.40 -27.63 -0.01
C LEU A 13 -30.10 -26.84 -0.05
N VAL A 14 -29.03 -27.48 -0.50
CA VAL A 14 -27.73 -26.86 -0.72
C VAL A 14 -27.36 -27.03 -2.19
N PHE A 15 -27.16 -25.90 -2.87
CA PHE A 15 -26.71 -25.88 -4.27
C PHE A 15 -25.36 -25.21 -4.35
N PHE A 16 -24.41 -25.79 -5.08
CA PHE A 16 -23.11 -25.16 -5.31
C PHE A 16 -23.10 -24.41 -6.64
N PHE A 17 -22.54 -23.21 -6.63
CA PHE A 17 -22.37 -22.40 -7.84
C PHE A 17 -20.93 -21.96 -8.04
N LYS A 18 -20.65 -21.55 -9.27
CA LYS A 18 -19.38 -20.98 -9.71
C LYS A 18 -19.62 -19.69 -10.48
N LEU A 19 -18.69 -18.76 -10.30
CA LEU A 19 -18.62 -17.48 -10.98
C LEU A 19 -17.62 -17.56 -12.13
N GLU A 20 -18.05 -17.14 -13.31
CA GLU A 20 -17.24 -17.09 -14.53
C GLU A 20 -17.48 -15.77 -15.26
N MET A 21 -16.50 -15.29 -16.00
CA MET A 21 -16.67 -14.14 -16.89
C MET A 21 -16.83 -14.66 -18.32
N ASP A 22 -17.67 -13.99 -19.11
CA ASP A 22 -17.80 -14.26 -20.54
C ASP A 22 -16.48 -14.07 -21.31
N ASP A 23 -15.70 -13.03 -20.96
CA ASP A 23 -14.38 -12.76 -21.54
C ASP A 23 -13.24 -12.87 -20.52
N THR A 24 -12.72 -14.08 -20.36
CA THR A 24 -11.57 -14.37 -19.48
C THR A 24 -10.22 -13.85 -19.99
N SER A 25 -10.15 -13.34 -21.23
CA SER A 25 -8.92 -12.79 -21.80
C SER A 25 -8.72 -11.33 -21.42
N ASN A 26 -9.82 -10.57 -21.31
CA ASN A 26 -9.82 -9.16 -20.93
C ASN A 26 -10.26 -8.91 -19.48
N THR A 27 -10.81 -9.92 -18.80
CA THR A 27 -11.26 -9.81 -17.41
C THR A 27 -10.80 -10.97 -16.55
N LYS A 28 -10.75 -10.73 -15.24
CA LYS A 28 -10.39 -11.73 -14.23
C LYS A 28 -11.15 -11.47 -12.93
N ILE A 29 -11.64 -12.55 -12.33
CA ILE A 29 -12.20 -12.53 -10.98
C ILE A 29 -11.06 -12.78 -9.98
N ILE A 30 -10.95 -11.91 -8.98
CA ILE A 30 -10.00 -11.97 -7.88
C ILE A 30 -10.79 -12.30 -6.60
N GLY A 31 -10.37 -13.33 -5.88
CA GLY A 31 -11.06 -13.84 -4.69
C GLY A 31 -11.72 -15.19 -4.94
N SER A 32 -12.75 -15.50 -4.15
CA SER A 32 -13.47 -16.77 -4.25
C SER A 32 -14.43 -16.77 -5.44
N THR A 33 -14.34 -17.79 -6.29
CA THR A 33 -15.21 -17.94 -7.47
C THR A 33 -16.26 -19.04 -7.29
N THR A 34 -16.30 -19.71 -6.15
CA THR A 34 -17.25 -20.79 -5.87
C THR A 34 -17.84 -20.60 -4.49
N ASP A 35 -19.15 -20.81 -4.36
CA ASP A 35 -19.86 -20.79 -3.09
C ASP A 35 -21.13 -21.65 -3.19
N TYR A 36 -22.00 -21.59 -2.16
CA TYR A 36 -23.26 -22.32 -2.13
C TYR A 36 -24.46 -21.42 -1.84
N CYS A 37 -25.63 -21.88 -2.27
CA CYS A 37 -26.94 -21.35 -1.93
C CYS A 37 -27.58 -22.24 -0.87
N LEU A 38 -28.30 -21.64 0.08
CA LEU A 38 -29.07 -22.34 1.09
C LEU A 38 -30.56 -22.06 0.87
N GLY A 39 -31.31 -23.11 0.57
CA GLY A 39 -32.70 -23.02 0.17
C GLY A 39 -32.90 -22.18 -1.10
N THR A 40 -33.61 -21.05 -0.96
CA THR A 40 -33.92 -20.14 -2.07
C THR A 40 -32.99 -18.93 -2.15
N GLU A 41 -32.02 -18.81 -1.24
CA GLU A 41 -31.14 -17.65 -1.16
C GLU A 41 -29.69 -18.05 -1.47
N CYS A 42 -29.02 -17.23 -2.27
CA CYS A 42 -27.61 -17.38 -2.60
C CYS A 42 -26.86 -16.16 -2.06
N VAL A 43 -25.85 -16.40 -1.22
CA VAL A 43 -24.94 -15.34 -0.78
C VAL A 43 -23.74 -15.38 -1.71
N LEU A 44 -23.48 -14.27 -2.40
CA LEU A 44 -22.30 -14.16 -3.24
C LEU A 44 -21.04 -14.02 -2.35
N PRO A 45 -19.95 -14.72 -2.68
CA PRO A 45 -18.71 -14.59 -1.93
C PRO A 45 -18.11 -13.19 -2.11
N ASN A 46 -17.14 -12.84 -1.27
CA ASN A 46 -16.36 -11.62 -1.49
C ASN A 46 -15.41 -11.83 -2.67
N PHE A 47 -15.73 -11.19 -3.80
CA PHE A 47 -14.89 -11.19 -5.01
C PHE A 47 -14.80 -9.79 -5.61
N ARG A 48 -13.76 -9.58 -6.42
CA ARG A 48 -13.54 -8.38 -7.21
C ARG A 48 -13.31 -8.75 -8.66
N ILE A 49 -13.71 -7.88 -9.57
CA ILE A 49 -13.50 -8.07 -11.01
C ILE A 49 -12.50 -7.02 -11.46
N ILE A 50 -11.46 -7.46 -12.15
CA ILE A 50 -10.49 -6.60 -12.82
C ILE A 50 -10.54 -6.87 -14.31
N GLY A 51 -10.38 -5.84 -15.13
CA GLY A 51 -10.41 -6.01 -16.58
C GLY A 51 -10.20 -4.72 -17.33
N ASN A 52 -10.08 -4.84 -18.65
CA ASN A 52 -10.05 -3.69 -19.54
C ASN A 52 -11.41 -2.97 -19.54
N PRO A 53 -11.48 -1.68 -19.90
CA PRO A 53 -12.76 -0.98 -20.01
C PRO A 53 -13.66 -1.60 -21.08
N GLY A 54 -14.94 -1.81 -20.75
CA GLY A 54 -15.88 -2.48 -21.65
C GLY A 54 -17.14 -3.00 -20.95
N ASN A 55 -18.00 -3.66 -21.73
CA ASN A 55 -19.19 -4.35 -21.25
C ASN A 55 -18.92 -5.85 -21.25
N TYR A 56 -19.21 -6.50 -20.13
CA TYR A 56 -18.95 -7.91 -19.87
C TYR A 56 -20.14 -8.55 -19.18
N LYS A 57 -20.12 -9.87 -19.08
CA LYS A 57 -21.13 -10.63 -18.34
C LYS A 57 -20.46 -11.50 -17.29
N LEU A 58 -20.95 -11.37 -16.06
CA LEU A 58 -20.68 -12.32 -14.99
C LEU A 58 -21.72 -13.43 -15.05
N ILE A 59 -21.24 -14.65 -15.21
CA ILE A 59 -22.05 -15.86 -15.32
C ILE A 59 -21.97 -16.58 -13.97
N ILE A 60 -23.13 -16.73 -13.33
CA ILE A 60 -23.31 -17.56 -12.14
C ILE A 60 -23.87 -18.89 -12.61
N LYS A 61 -23.06 -19.95 -12.51
CA LYS A 61 -23.40 -21.29 -12.96
C LYS A 61 -23.57 -22.24 -11.80
N LEU A 62 -24.73 -22.90 -11.69
CA LEU A 62 -24.90 -24.01 -10.76
C LEU A 62 -24.05 -25.20 -11.20
N VAL A 63 -23.20 -25.67 -10.31
CA VAL A 63 -22.29 -26.81 -10.53
C VAL A 63 -22.95 -28.10 -10.05
N THR A 64 -23.76 -28.02 -8.99
CA THR A 64 -24.45 -29.19 -8.42
C THR A 64 -25.91 -28.87 -8.14
N TYR A 65 -26.76 -29.86 -8.34
CA TYR A 65 -28.22 -29.76 -8.21
C TYR A 65 -28.76 -30.49 -6.96
N GLY A 66 -27.85 -30.91 -6.06
CA GLY A 66 -28.21 -31.66 -4.86
C GLY A 66 -28.94 -32.97 -5.18
N ALA A 67 -30.15 -33.11 -4.64
CA ALA A 67 -31.02 -34.27 -4.86
C ALA A 67 -31.84 -34.19 -6.17
N TYR A 68 -31.75 -33.10 -6.93
CA TYR A 68 -32.52 -32.89 -8.16
C TYR A 68 -31.72 -33.26 -9.40
N SER A 69 -32.43 -33.55 -10.49
CA SER A 69 -31.84 -33.67 -11.81
C SER A 69 -31.39 -32.30 -12.32
N SER A 70 -30.33 -32.29 -13.14
CA SER A 70 -29.92 -31.11 -13.90
C SER A 70 -31.08 -30.55 -14.72
N PHE A 71 -31.14 -29.22 -14.85
CA PHE A 71 -32.13 -28.51 -15.66
C PHE A 71 -31.45 -27.45 -16.53
N ASP A 72 -32.08 -27.12 -17.66
CA ASP A 72 -31.45 -26.36 -18.75
C ASP A 72 -31.15 -24.89 -18.42
N ASN A 73 -31.78 -24.32 -17.39
CA ASN A 73 -31.61 -22.92 -16.97
C ASN A 73 -30.78 -22.79 -15.68
N SER A 74 -29.58 -23.39 -15.68
CA SER A 74 -28.71 -23.41 -14.50
C SER A 74 -27.69 -22.27 -14.44
N GLU A 75 -27.86 -21.27 -15.31
CA GLU A 75 -26.93 -20.15 -15.47
C GLU A 75 -27.70 -18.83 -15.38
N ILE A 76 -27.16 -17.88 -14.62
CA ILE A 76 -27.65 -16.50 -14.52
C ILE A 76 -26.56 -15.58 -15.03
N GLU A 77 -26.90 -14.68 -15.93
CA GLU A 77 -25.99 -13.67 -16.47
C GLU A 77 -26.28 -12.30 -15.84
N ILE A 78 -25.24 -11.62 -15.39
CA ILE A 78 -25.29 -10.26 -14.86
C ILE A 78 -24.41 -9.38 -15.73
N ASP A 79 -24.99 -8.32 -16.30
CA ASP A 79 -24.26 -7.33 -17.10
C ASP A 79 -23.37 -6.46 -16.20
N ILE A 80 -22.10 -6.33 -16.57
CA ILE A 80 -21.08 -5.57 -15.84
C ILE A 80 -20.41 -4.59 -16.80
N ILE A 81 -20.28 -3.34 -16.36
CA ILE A 81 -19.60 -2.29 -17.11
C ILE A 81 -18.34 -1.90 -16.36
N ILE A 82 -17.18 -2.12 -16.97
CA ILE A 82 -15.90 -1.64 -16.46
C ILE A 82 -15.62 -0.29 -17.13
N SER A 83 -15.67 0.78 -16.34
CA SER A 83 -15.39 2.13 -16.82
C SER A 83 -13.89 2.40 -16.96
N GLU A 84 -13.53 3.36 -17.80
CA GLU A 84 -12.14 3.84 -17.90
C GLU A 84 -11.65 4.44 -16.57
N CYS A 85 -10.36 4.20 -16.27
CA CYS A 85 -9.75 4.72 -15.06
C CYS A 85 -9.47 6.22 -15.18
N ASN A 86 -9.99 7.03 -14.25
CA ASN A 86 -9.63 8.44 -14.17
C ASN A 86 -8.23 8.60 -13.56
N THR A 87 -7.22 8.69 -14.42
CA THR A 87 -5.80 8.79 -14.02
C THR A 87 -5.42 10.09 -13.32
N THR A 88 -6.33 11.07 -13.24
CA THR A 88 -6.09 12.31 -12.47
C THR A 88 -6.26 12.09 -10.98
N LYS A 89 -7.19 11.19 -10.58
CA LYS A 89 -7.48 10.87 -9.18
C LYS A 89 -6.90 9.51 -8.76
N TYR A 90 -6.95 8.53 -9.65
CA TYR A 90 -6.58 7.15 -9.35
C TYR A 90 -5.30 6.74 -10.06
N LYS A 91 -4.64 5.70 -9.54
CA LYS A 91 -3.49 5.06 -10.18
C LYS A 91 -3.98 3.88 -11.02
N TYR A 92 -3.35 3.69 -12.18
CA TYR A 92 -3.67 2.62 -13.12
C TYR A 92 -2.45 1.73 -13.37
N GLN A 93 -2.33 0.64 -12.62
CA GLN A 93 -1.12 -0.21 -12.59
C GLN A 93 -1.47 -1.69 -12.39
N GLU A 94 -0.53 -2.57 -12.73
CA GLU A 94 -0.63 -4.01 -12.49
C GLU A 94 -0.33 -4.30 -11.00
N ILE A 95 -1.38 -4.53 -10.20
CA ILE A 95 -1.24 -4.89 -8.78
C ILE A 95 -1.57 -6.37 -8.56
N GLU A 96 -2.71 -6.82 -9.09
CA GLU A 96 -3.31 -8.10 -8.69
C GLU A 96 -3.04 -9.22 -9.70
N HIS A 97 -2.86 -8.88 -10.98
CA HIS A 97 -2.67 -9.87 -12.04
C HIS A 97 -1.70 -9.35 -13.10
N LYS A 98 -0.91 -10.27 -13.65
CA LYS A 98 0.01 -9.98 -14.75
C LYS A 98 -0.77 -9.68 -16.02
N ASN A 99 -0.50 -8.56 -16.69
CA ASN A 99 -1.18 -8.10 -17.91
C ASN A 99 -2.58 -7.46 -17.75
N LEU A 100 -3.12 -7.34 -16.52
CA LEU A 100 -4.35 -6.57 -16.28
C LEU A 100 -4.05 -5.48 -15.25
N LYS A 101 -4.45 -4.26 -15.57
CA LYS A 101 -4.24 -3.10 -14.71
C LYS A 101 -5.48 -2.84 -13.87
N SER A 102 -5.26 -2.54 -12.61
CA SER A 102 -6.30 -2.13 -11.68
C SER A 102 -6.30 -0.61 -11.55
N CYS A 103 -7.49 -0.03 -11.43
CA CYS A 103 -7.68 1.37 -11.08
C CYS A 103 -7.93 1.46 -9.58
N TYR A 104 -7.08 2.17 -8.84
CA TYR A 104 -7.15 2.21 -7.38
C TYR A 104 -6.69 3.55 -6.81
N GLU A 105 -7.15 3.82 -5.60
CA GLU A 105 -6.62 4.89 -4.76
C GLU A 105 -5.46 4.34 -3.94
N ALA A 106 -4.32 5.04 -3.93
CA ALA A 106 -3.15 4.59 -3.20
C ALA A 106 -3.42 4.66 -1.69
N VAL A 107 -3.17 3.55 -1.00
CA VAL A 107 -3.33 3.45 0.46
C VAL A 107 -2.01 3.04 1.10
N CYS A 108 -1.58 3.78 2.12
CA CYS A 108 -0.39 3.48 2.90
C CYS A 108 -0.81 3.07 4.32
N ASP A 109 -0.44 1.85 4.72
CA ASP A 109 -0.62 1.32 6.06
C ASP A 109 0.72 0.76 6.59
N PRO A 110 1.39 1.45 7.54
CA PRO A 110 0.96 2.68 8.21
C PRO A 110 1.02 3.92 7.30
N MET A 111 0.29 4.97 7.70
CA MET A 111 0.26 6.25 6.96
C MET A 111 1.64 6.92 6.93
N CYS A 112 1.94 7.63 5.84
CA CYS A 112 3.10 8.51 5.73
C CYS A 112 2.99 9.64 6.75
N ILE A 113 4.05 9.92 7.52
CA ILE A 113 4.00 10.90 8.61
C ILE A 113 4.15 12.32 8.07
N ASN A 114 5.21 12.58 7.31
CA ASN A 114 5.49 13.93 6.77
C ASN A 114 5.40 14.00 5.24
N GLY A 115 5.08 12.91 4.54
CA GLY A 115 5.07 12.83 3.07
C GLY A 115 3.72 12.40 2.49
N GLU A 116 3.67 12.24 1.17
CA GLU A 116 2.46 11.85 0.43
C GLU A 116 2.50 10.37 0.04
N CYS A 117 1.36 9.67 0.15
CA CYS A 117 1.24 8.29 -0.32
C CYS A 117 1.07 8.27 -1.85
N VAL A 118 2.15 8.01 -2.57
CA VAL A 118 2.16 8.03 -4.04
C VAL A 118 1.79 6.69 -4.66
N ASN A 119 1.96 5.60 -3.91
CA ASN A 119 1.54 4.26 -4.27
C ASN A 119 1.25 3.44 -3.00
N ASN A 120 0.65 2.26 -3.15
CA ASN A 120 0.36 1.38 -2.02
C ASN A 120 1.63 1.12 -1.20
N ASN A 121 1.62 1.57 0.05
CA ASN A 121 2.75 1.50 0.99
C ASN A 121 4.05 2.14 0.47
N VAL A 122 3.95 3.16 -0.38
CA VAL A 122 5.09 3.95 -0.87
C VAL A 122 4.82 5.42 -0.63
N CYS A 123 5.62 6.00 0.28
CA CYS A 123 5.60 7.43 0.60
C CYS A 123 6.61 8.20 -0.26
N ASP A 124 6.23 9.37 -0.74
CA ASP A 124 7.14 10.36 -1.31
C ASP A 124 7.47 11.42 -0.25
N CYS A 125 8.76 11.49 0.08
CA CYS A 125 9.30 12.42 1.07
C CYS A 125 10.07 13.60 0.43
N LYS A 126 10.08 13.73 -0.90
CA LYS A 126 10.96 14.69 -1.61
C LYS A 126 10.69 16.15 -1.27
N GLU A 127 9.44 16.51 -1.01
CA GLU A 127 9.05 17.87 -0.62
C GLU A 127 9.28 18.14 0.88
N THR A 128 9.91 17.20 1.58
CA THR A 128 10.04 17.19 3.04
C THR A 128 11.51 17.15 3.46
N HIS A 129 11.80 17.56 4.69
CA HIS A 129 13.13 17.40 5.31
C HIS A 129 13.34 16.02 5.95
N PHE A 130 12.48 15.05 5.61
CA PHE A 130 12.50 13.71 6.14
C PHE A 130 12.82 12.69 5.05
N LYS A 131 13.28 11.53 5.48
CA LYS A 131 13.56 10.33 4.68
C LYS A 131 13.01 9.11 5.42
N GLY A 132 13.31 7.93 4.91
CA GLY A 132 12.82 6.67 5.45
C GLY A 132 11.53 6.23 4.75
N LYS A 133 11.05 5.04 5.09
CA LYS A 133 9.88 4.45 4.42
C LYS A 133 8.59 5.23 4.68
N LEU A 134 8.51 5.89 5.84
CA LEU A 134 7.32 6.63 6.29
C LEU A 134 7.56 8.15 6.37
N CYS A 135 8.68 8.63 5.84
CA CYS A 135 9.09 10.04 5.94
C CYS A 135 9.20 10.54 7.40
N ASP A 136 9.80 9.74 8.26
CA ASP A 136 9.91 9.95 9.70
C ASP A 136 11.36 10.14 10.18
N GLU A 137 12.34 9.80 9.36
CA GLU A 137 13.74 9.95 9.68
C GLU A 137 14.28 11.30 9.23
N HIS A 138 15.08 11.98 10.05
CA HIS A 138 15.82 13.15 9.60
C HIS A 138 17.02 12.76 8.73
N TYR A 139 17.41 13.64 7.81
CA TYR A 139 18.69 13.52 7.13
C TYR A 139 19.83 13.59 8.15
N ALA A 140 20.78 12.67 8.02
CA ALA A 140 22.03 12.77 8.76
C ALA A 140 22.75 14.02 8.27
N LEU A 141 23.04 14.95 9.17
CA LEU A 141 23.84 16.14 8.85
C LEU A 141 25.21 15.69 8.37
N GLU A 142 25.53 15.98 7.11
CA GLU A 142 26.87 15.76 6.61
C GLU A 142 27.83 16.69 7.35
N ARG A 143 28.89 16.10 7.91
CA ARG A 143 29.91 16.85 8.62
C ARG A 143 30.64 17.78 7.65
N ILE A 144 30.40 19.09 7.78
CA ILE A 144 31.04 20.11 6.96
C ILE A 144 32.50 20.28 7.41
N LYS A 145 33.41 19.62 6.70
CA LYS A 145 34.87 19.63 7.00
C LYS A 145 35.46 21.04 7.11
N THR A 146 34.90 22.02 6.42
CA THR A 146 35.33 23.43 6.47
C THR A 146 35.12 24.04 7.86
N ILE A 147 34.00 23.72 8.52
CA ILE A 147 33.71 24.21 9.87
C ILE A 147 34.68 23.57 10.86
N ASP A 148 34.95 22.27 10.73
CA ASP A 148 35.94 21.59 11.56
C ASP A 148 37.33 22.24 11.44
N TYR A 149 37.76 22.56 10.21
CA TYR A 149 39.05 23.20 9.97
C TYR A 149 39.11 24.62 10.54
N LEU A 150 38.03 25.40 10.41
CA LEU A 150 37.92 26.72 11.03
C LEU A 150 38.02 26.64 12.55
N ILE A 151 37.27 25.73 13.19
CA ILE A 151 37.31 25.52 14.64
C ILE A 151 38.72 25.09 15.08
N PHE A 152 39.38 24.25 14.30
CA PHE A 152 40.74 23.79 14.58
C PHE A 152 41.76 24.95 14.53
N ILE A 153 41.72 25.80 13.50
CA ILE A 153 42.60 26.98 13.40
C ILE A 153 42.36 27.94 14.56
N ILE A 154 41.09 28.26 14.86
CA ILE A 154 40.74 29.16 15.95
C ILE A 154 41.29 28.62 17.28
N SER A 155 41.20 27.32 17.50
CA SER A 155 41.73 26.66 18.70
C SER A 155 43.25 26.81 18.82
N ILE A 156 44.00 26.65 17.72
CA ILE A 156 45.46 26.86 17.71
C ILE A 156 45.82 28.32 18.06
N ILE A 157 45.11 29.29 17.46
CA ILE A 157 45.36 30.72 17.71
C ILE A 157 45.11 31.05 19.19
N LEU A 158 44.03 30.54 19.78
CA LEU A 158 43.71 30.75 21.20
C LEU A 158 44.76 30.12 22.12
N ILE A 159 45.28 28.94 21.78
CA ILE A 159 46.35 28.30 22.53
C ILE A 159 47.63 29.15 22.47
N LEU A 160 48.02 29.64 21.29
CA LEU A 160 49.21 30.51 21.15
C LEU A 160 49.06 31.83 21.93
N LEU A 161 47.89 32.48 21.84
CA LEU A 161 47.61 33.70 22.59
C LEU A 161 47.69 33.47 24.11
N SER A 162 47.15 32.35 24.61
CA SER A 162 47.21 32.04 26.04
C SER A 162 48.65 31.79 26.52
N VAL A 163 49.48 31.09 25.73
CA VAL A 163 50.92 30.90 26.03
C VAL A 163 51.66 32.25 26.05
N ILE A 164 51.41 33.12 25.07
CA ILE A 164 52.01 34.46 25.01
C ILE A 164 51.64 35.28 26.25
N LEU A 165 50.36 35.26 26.66
CA LEU A 165 49.91 35.94 27.87
C LEU A 165 50.60 35.41 29.12
N ILE A 166 50.73 34.09 29.27
CA ILE A 166 51.43 33.47 30.41
C ILE A 166 52.90 33.91 30.44
N ILE A 167 53.60 33.85 29.30
CA ILE A 167 55.00 34.31 29.20
C ILE A 167 55.11 35.79 29.54
N GLY A 168 54.18 36.61 29.02
CA GLY A 168 54.10 38.04 29.33
C GLY A 168 53.98 38.28 30.84
N ILE A 169 53.05 37.59 31.51
CA ILE A 169 52.87 37.68 32.96
C ILE A 169 54.16 37.30 33.70
N VAL A 170 54.86 36.25 33.27
CA VAL A 170 56.11 35.79 33.90
C VAL A 170 57.24 36.82 33.73
N ILE A 171 57.43 37.37 32.53
CA ILE A 171 58.48 38.36 32.25
C ILE A 171 58.21 39.66 33.01
N TYR A 172 56.96 40.14 32.99
CA TYR A 172 56.57 41.39 33.60
C TYR A 172 56.30 41.30 35.11
N ARG A 173 56.44 40.12 35.72
CA ARG A 173 56.25 39.86 37.16
C ARG A 173 57.07 40.76 38.09
N ASN A 174 58.20 41.28 37.63
CA ASN A 174 59.09 42.13 38.43
C ASN A 174 58.92 43.64 38.18
N ASN A 175 58.02 44.03 37.28
CA ASN A 175 57.78 45.45 36.99
C ASN A 175 56.86 46.05 38.07
N THR A 176 57.29 47.14 38.70
CA THR A 176 56.60 47.77 39.85
C THR A 176 55.26 48.40 39.49
N THR A 177 54.99 48.65 38.21
CA THR A 177 53.72 49.17 37.69
C THR A 177 52.60 48.12 37.57
N ILE A 178 52.92 46.82 37.59
CA ILE A 178 51.94 45.72 37.50
C ILE A 178 51.69 45.07 38.87
N LYS A 179 52.65 45.20 39.79
CA LYS A 179 52.46 44.96 41.23
C LYS A 179 51.90 46.22 41.91
N ALA A 180 50.67 46.60 41.58
CA ALA A 180 49.88 47.52 42.40
C ALA A 180 48.89 46.70 43.24
#